data_AF-A0A6A4FUR2-F1
#
_entry.id   AF-A0A6A4FUR2-F1
#
_cell.length_a   1.000
_cell.length_b   1.000
_cell.length_c   1.000
_cell.angle_alpha   90.00
_cell.angle_beta   90.00
_cell.angle_gamma   90.00
#
_symmetry.space_group_name_H-M   'P 1'
#
loop_
_entity.id
_entity.type
_entity.pdbx_description
1 polymer ?
#
loop_
_entity_poly.entity_id
_entity_poly.type
_entity_poly.pdbx_seq_one_letter_code
_entity_poly.pdbx_strand_id
1 'polypeptide(L)'
;MSSDEGEKKLHSGYHGWMKTIPKTSQDFTPVRIDNSAAVAAPVSRSDSSSVWNAAGTWEERDRSEWARERLKHHILTSFSFDDESIKATSIVQCDGEAKIVFSRGKKRCGYELSVKFVWESGDVSGHVELHDFDDTSGDDYEVLVTVDGSSQSDLAAKKAVLDKEPELRKLLALWKEKLLQQ
;
A
#
# COMPACT_ATOMS: atom_id res chain seq x y z
N MET A 1 19.46 33.10 -70.16
CA MET A 1 18.55 33.82 -69.24
C MET A 1 18.33 32.91 -68.05
N SER A 2 18.81 33.36 -66.90
CA SER A 2 18.80 32.64 -65.63
C SER A 2 17.41 32.75 -65.01
N SER A 3 16.82 31.62 -64.64
CA SER A 3 15.68 31.55 -63.72
C SER A 3 16.15 30.77 -62.50
N ASP A 4 16.68 31.51 -61.53
CA ASP A 4 16.99 31.04 -60.18
C ASP A 4 15.69 31.08 -59.38
N GLU A 5 15.01 29.94 -59.24
CA GLU A 5 13.90 29.80 -58.29
C GLU A 5 14.49 29.58 -56.90
N GLY A 6 14.77 30.68 -56.21
CA GLY A 6 15.19 30.67 -54.81
C GLY A 6 14.11 30.09 -53.90
N GLU A 7 14.32 28.86 -53.43
CA GLU A 7 13.54 28.24 -52.35
C GLU A 7 13.59 29.12 -51.09
N LYS A 8 12.48 29.82 -50.79
CA LYS A 8 12.34 30.60 -49.56
C LYS A 8 12.35 29.64 -48.36
N LYS A 9 13.49 29.53 -47.68
CA LYS A 9 13.59 28.83 -46.39
C LYS A 9 12.58 29.42 -45.39
N LEU A 10 11.50 28.69 -45.13
CA LEU A 10 10.33 29.18 -44.38
C LEU A 10 10.60 29.50 -42.92
N HIS A 11 11.72 29.06 -42.33
CA HIS A 11 11.98 29.26 -40.91
C HIS A 11 13.46 29.55 -40.63
N SER A 12 13.76 30.80 -40.24
CA SER A 12 15.02 31.19 -39.61
C SER A 12 14.78 31.42 -38.11
N GLY A 13 15.44 30.60 -37.28
CA GLY A 13 15.44 30.72 -35.82
C GLY A 13 14.32 29.95 -35.09
N TYR A 14 14.57 29.71 -33.79
CA TYR A 14 13.74 28.88 -32.89
C TYR A 14 12.27 29.34 -32.77
N HIS A 15 11.97 30.60 -33.08
CA HIS A 15 10.63 31.19 -32.96
C HIS A 15 9.93 31.43 -34.31
N GLY A 16 10.56 31.04 -35.43
CA GLY A 16 10.03 31.29 -36.78
C GLY A 16 8.74 30.52 -37.08
N TRP A 17 8.58 29.33 -36.50
CA TRP A 17 7.41 28.47 -36.69
C TRP A 17 6.13 29.02 -36.02
N MET A 18 6.26 29.85 -34.98
CA MET A 18 5.10 30.39 -34.25
C MET A 18 4.37 31.49 -35.02
N LYS A 19 5.06 32.16 -35.95
CA LYS A 19 4.47 33.22 -36.79
C LYS A 19 3.55 32.70 -37.88
N THR A 20 3.64 31.41 -38.21
CA THR A 20 2.81 30.74 -39.21
C THR A 20 1.60 30.02 -38.60
N ILE A 21 1.52 29.93 -37.27
CA ILE A 21 0.34 29.35 -36.62
C ILE A 21 -0.78 30.40 -36.65
N PRO A 22 -1.94 30.10 -37.27
CA PRO A 22 -3.08 30.99 -37.18
C PRO A 22 -3.42 31.18 -35.71
N LYS A 23 -3.45 32.45 -35.26
CA LYS A 23 -3.87 32.77 -33.89
C LYS A 23 -5.24 32.16 -33.69
N THR A 24 -5.37 31.30 -32.69
CA THR A 24 -6.65 30.65 -32.40
C THR A 24 -7.67 31.73 -32.06
N SER A 25 -8.80 31.73 -32.77
CA SER A 25 -9.91 32.66 -32.52
C SER A 25 -10.75 32.25 -31.31
N GLN A 26 -10.31 31.24 -30.56
CA GLN A 26 -11.01 30.75 -29.39
C GLN A 26 -10.87 31.76 -28.24
N ASP A 27 -12.01 32.15 -27.70
CA ASP A 27 -12.08 32.97 -26.49
C ASP A 27 -11.83 32.06 -25.28
N PHE A 28 -10.73 32.30 -24.58
CA PHE A 28 -10.36 31.59 -23.34
C PHE A 28 -10.74 32.38 -22.09
N THR A 29 -11.59 33.41 -22.20
CA THR A 29 -12.06 34.12 -21.02
C THR A 29 -12.83 33.16 -20.10
N PRO A 30 -12.47 33.08 -18.81
CA PRO A 30 -13.11 32.16 -17.89
C PRO A 30 -14.57 32.56 -17.66
N VAL A 31 -15.49 31.68 -18.01
CA VAL A 31 -16.93 31.87 -17.79
C VAL A 31 -17.29 31.39 -16.38
N ARG A 32 -18.17 32.14 -15.71
CA ARG A 32 -18.70 31.76 -14.40
C ARG A 32 -19.51 30.46 -14.52
N ILE A 33 -19.19 29.46 -13.71
CA ILE A 33 -19.93 28.20 -13.66
C ILE A 33 -21.24 28.44 -12.89
N ASP A 34 -22.38 28.30 -13.57
CA ASP A 34 -23.68 28.21 -12.92
C ASP A 34 -23.85 26.82 -12.32
N ASN A 35 -24.23 26.77 -11.03
CA ASN A 35 -24.25 25.58 -10.19
C ASN A 35 -25.20 24.45 -10.67
N SER A 36 -25.94 24.67 -11.75
CA SER A 36 -26.93 23.74 -12.30
C SER A 36 -26.39 22.81 -13.39
N ALA A 37 -25.22 23.09 -13.99
CA ALA A 37 -24.68 22.31 -15.11
C ALA A 37 -23.56 21.32 -14.72
N ALA A 38 -23.09 21.34 -13.47
CA ALA A 38 -21.91 20.57 -13.02
C ALA A 38 -22.25 19.17 -12.45
N VAL A 39 -23.34 18.53 -12.90
CA VAL A 39 -23.78 17.22 -12.39
C VAL A 39 -23.99 16.21 -13.52
N ALA A 40 -22.95 15.93 -14.31
CA ALA A 40 -23.00 14.85 -15.28
C ALA A 40 -21.64 14.17 -15.49
N ALA A 41 -21.17 13.48 -14.45
CA ALA A 41 -20.36 12.28 -14.63
C ALA A 41 -20.76 11.27 -13.54
N PRO A 42 -21.48 10.18 -13.86
CA PRO A 42 -21.72 9.10 -12.93
C PRO A 42 -20.47 8.20 -12.96
N VAL A 43 -19.37 8.66 -12.36
CA VAL A 43 -18.37 7.71 -11.88
C VAL A 43 -18.92 7.14 -10.59
N SER A 44 -19.12 5.82 -10.55
CA SER A 44 -19.50 5.08 -9.34
C SER A 44 -18.53 5.47 -8.23
N ARG A 45 -19.01 6.34 -7.34
CA ARG A 45 -18.22 6.88 -6.25
C ARG A 45 -18.12 5.78 -5.20
N SER A 46 -16.91 5.33 -4.90
CA SER A 46 -16.67 4.84 -3.55
C SER A 46 -16.52 6.08 -2.67
N ASP A 47 -17.16 6.13 -1.50
CA ASP A 47 -17.00 7.22 -0.52
C ASP A 47 -15.53 7.43 -0.10
N SER A 48 -14.63 6.55 -0.54
CA SER A 48 -13.22 6.54 -0.18
C SER A 48 -12.29 7.35 -1.08
N SER A 49 -12.68 7.89 -2.24
CA SER A 49 -11.76 8.63 -3.15
C SER A 49 -12.09 10.12 -3.27
N SER A 50 -11.07 11.00 -3.27
CA SER A 50 -11.28 12.44 -3.45
C SER A 50 -11.84 12.81 -4.84
N VAL A 51 -12.55 13.94 -4.95
CA VAL A 51 -13.09 14.44 -6.24
C VAL A 51 -11.97 14.71 -7.26
N TRP A 52 -10.76 15.03 -6.78
CA TRP A 52 -9.57 15.24 -7.61
C TRP A 52 -9.14 13.98 -8.37
N ASN A 53 -9.49 12.79 -7.86
CA ASN A 53 -9.15 11.50 -8.46
C ASN A 53 -10.08 11.03 -9.58
N ALA A 54 -11.06 11.84 -9.97
CA ALA A 54 -12.00 11.52 -11.05
C ALA A 54 -11.31 11.23 -12.40
N ALA A 55 -10.14 11.82 -12.66
CA ALA A 55 -9.37 11.62 -13.89
C ALA A 55 -8.34 10.46 -13.79
N GLY A 56 -8.36 9.66 -12.73
CA GLY A 56 -7.41 8.58 -12.52
C GLY A 56 -6.01 9.04 -12.07
N THR A 57 -5.94 10.23 -11.48
CA THR A 57 -4.77 10.75 -10.76
C THR A 57 -4.38 9.83 -9.60
N TRP A 58 -3.17 10.05 -9.07
CA TRP A 58 -2.61 9.26 -7.98
C TRP A 58 -2.84 9.99 -6.66
N GLU A 59 -3.41 9.30 -5.67
CA GLU A 59 -3.62 9.78 -4.31
C GLU A 59 -3.10 8.72 -3.34
N GLU A 60 -2.27 9.14 -2.40
CA GLU A 60 -1.84 8.29 -1.29
C GLU A 60 -2.43 8.82 0.02
N ARG A 61 -2.85 7.91 0.88
CA ARG A 61 -3.24 8.21 2.25
C ARG A 61 -2.41 7.40 3.20
N ASP A 62 -1.73 8.07 4.12
CA ASP A 62 -1.02 7.43 5.20
C ASP A 62 -2.02 6.77 6.17
N ARG A 63 -1.77 5.50 6.47
CA ARG A 63 -2.51 4.67 7.44
C ARG A 63 -1.55 3.93 8.38
N SER A 64 -0.32 4.40 8.52
CA SER A 64 0.76 3.72 9.26
C SER A 64 0.43 3.54 10.74
N GLU A 65 -0.20 4.53 11.39
CA GLU A 65 -0.65 4.40 12.79
C GLU A 65 -1.69 3.29 12.94
N TRP A 66 -2.75 3.35 12.13
CA TRP A 66 -3.82 2.34 12.14
C TRP A 66 -3.27 0.94 11.85
N ALA A 67 -2.38 0.83 10.86
CA ALA A 67 -1.77 -0.43 10.45
C ALA A 67 -1.00 -1.09 11.60
N ARG A 68 -0.12 -0.33 12.26
CA ARG A 68 0.68 -0.81 13.41
C ARG A 68 -0.22 -1.20 14.58
N GLU A 69 -1.13 -0.34 15.00
CA GLU A 69 -2.03 -0.62 16.12
C GLU A 69 -2.90 -1.84 15.85
N ARG A 70 -3.47 -1.92 14.64
CA ARG A 70 -4.33 -3.04 14.27
C ARG A 70 -3.56 -4.35 14.20
N LEU A 71 -2.33 -4.33 13.70
CA LEU A 71 -1.48 -5.53 13.62
C LEU A 71 -1.12 -6.04 15.01
N LYS A 72 -0.66 -5.15 15.90
CA LYS A 72 -0.39 -5.46 17.31
C LYS A 72 -1.59 -6.12 17.97
N HIS A 73 -2.77 -5.52 17.82
CA HIS A 73 -4.01 -6.04 18.40
C HIS A 73 -4.40 -7.41 17.82
N HIS A 74 -4.28 -7.60 16.51
CA HIS A 74 -4.64 -8.85 15.84
C HIS A 74 -3.72 -9.99 16.26
N ILE A 75 -2.42 -9.75 16.36
CA ILE A 75 -1.45 -10.74 16.86
C ILE A 75 -1.79 -11.13 18.29
N LEU A 76 -1.92 -10.16 19.22
CA LEU A 76 -2.17 -10.46 20.63
C LEU A 76 -3.52 -11.15 20.90
N THR A 77 -4.54 -10.89 20.05
CA THR A 77 -5.89 -11.42 20.27
C THR A 77 -6.12 -12.75 19.56
N SER A 78 -5.54 -12.94 18.38
CA SER A 78 -5.84 -14.08 17.51
C SER A 78 -4.72 -15.11 17.42
N PHE A 79 -3.51 -14.80 17.88
CA PHE A 79 -2.41 -15.77 18.01
C PHE A 79 -2.55 -16.50 19.36
N SER A 80 -3.57 -17.33 19.47
CA SER A 80 -3.80 -18.24 20.59
C SER A 80 -4.27 -19.58 20.05
N PHE A 81 -3.51 -20.65 20.31
CA PHE A 81 -3.73 -21.97 19.73
C PHE A 81 -3.69 -23.07 20.80
N ASP A 82 -4.31 -24.21 20.46
CA ASP A 82 -4.33 -25.43 21.29
C ASP A 82 -4.78 -25.14 22.73
N ASP A 83 -6.03 -24.68 22.90
CA ASP A 83 -6.63 -24.29 24.20
C ASP A 83 -5.76 -23.30 25.01
N GLU A 84 -5.23 -22.26 24.36
CA GLU A 84 -4.36 -21.23 24.94
C GLU A 84 -2.98 -21.73 25.43
N SER A 85 -2.59 -22.94 25.02
CA SER A 85 -1.26 -23.47 25.35
C SER A 85 -0.15 -22.78 24.56
N ILE A 86 -0.43 -22.15 23.41
CA ILE A 86 0.51 -21.28 22.68
C ILE A 86 -0.15 -19.93 22.51
N LYS A 87 0.47 -18.86 23.02
CA LYS A 87 -0.08 -17.50 22.92
C LYS A 87 1.00 -16.45 22.66
N ALA A 88 0.63 -15.36 21.98
CA ALA A 88 1.46 -14.17 21.89
C ALA A 88 1.26 -13.31 23.13
N THR A 89 2.35 -12.92 23.81
CA THR A 89 2.26 -12.17 25.08
C THR A 89 2.60 -10.70 24.94
N SER A 90 3.61 -10.37 24.14
CA SER A 90 4.02 -8.98 23.95
C SER A 90 4.58 -8.74 22.55
N ILE A 91 4.46 -7.50 22.08
CA ILE A 91 5.08 -7.06 20.84
C ILE A 91 6.40 -6.39 21.19
N VAL A 92 7.50 -6.90 20.65
CA VAL A 92 8.86 -6.35 20.84
C VAL A 92 9.09 -5.21 19.86
N GLN A 93 8.73 -5.42 18.59
CA GLN A 93 8.94 -4.46 17.51
C GLN A 93 7.77 -4.51 16.54
N CYS A 94 7.31 -3.35 16.09
CA CYS A 94 6.27 -3.22 15.06
C CYS A 94 6.38 -1.82 14.49
N ASP A 95 7.32 -1.68 13.57
CA ASP A 95 7.73 -0.44 12.94
C ASP A 95 7.56 -0.55 11.43
N GLY A 96 7.51 0.59 10.76
CA GLY A 96 7.30 0.70 9.33
C GLY A 96 6.05 1.50 8.97
N GLU A 97 5.73 1.49 7.69
CA GLU A 97 4.77 2.39 7.08
C GLU A 97 3.70 1.62 6.31
N ALA A 98 2.50 2.17 6.27
CA ALA A 98 1.39 1.62 5.49
C ALA A 98 0.57 2.75 4.88
N LYS A 99 0.22 2.57 3.62
CA LYS A 99 -0.48 3.58 2.83
C LYS A 99 -1.53 2.96 1.93
N ILE A 100 -2.57 3.73 1.67
CA ILE A 100 -3.60 3.38 0.71
C ILE A 100 -3.40 4.22 -0.53
N VAL A 101 -3.20 3.55 -1.66
CA VAL A 101 -2.93 4.15 -2.96
C VAL A 101 -4.17 4.02 -3.83
N PHE A 102 -4.67 5.15 -4.32
CA PHE A 102 -5.73 5.22 -5.31
C PHE A 102 -5.13 5.66 -6.64
N SER A 103 -5.29 4.84 -7.66
CA SER A 103 -4.83 5.18 -9.01
C SER A 103 -5.74 4.58 -10.06
N ARG A 104 -6.16 5.38 -11.05
CA ARG A 104 -7.01 4.94 -12.18
C ARG A 104 -8.25 4.16 -11.74
N GLY A 105 -8.89 4.60 -10.66
CA GLY A 105 -10.08 3.94 -10.09
C GLY A 105 -9.81 2.61 -9.36
N LYS A 106 -8.55 2.22 -9.17
CA LYS A 106 -8.16 1.04 -8.38
C LYS A 106 -7.60 1.48 -7.04
N LYS A 107 -8.07 0.84 -5.97
CA LYS A 107 -7.55 0.95 -4.61
C LYS A 107 -6.52 -0.14 -4.38
N ARG A 108 -5.36 0.22 -3.84
CA ARG A 108 -4.28 -0.70 -3.43
C ARG A 108 -3.78 -0.29 -2.05
N CYS A 109 -3.24 -1.24 -1.31
CA CYS A 109 -2.48 -0.96 -0.10
C CYS A 109 -0.99 -1.17 -0.39
N GLY A 110 -0.15 -0.22 0.01
CA GLY A 110 1.29 -0.43 0.15
C GLY A 110 1.62 -0.55 1.64
N TYR A 111 2.49 -1.46 2.02
CA TYR A 111 2.93 -1.60 3.40
C TYR A 111 4.34 -2.17 3.43
N GLU A 112 5.11 -1.76 4.42
CA GLU A 112 6.42 -2.29 4.73
C GLU A 112 6.53 -2.25 6.25
N LEU A 113 6.46 -3.42 6.89
CA LEU A 113 6.38 -3.52 8.34
C LEU A 113 7.36 -4.57 8.86
N SER A 114 8.17 -4.18 9.84
CA SER A 114 9.04 -5.09 10.59
C SER A 114 8.35 -5.45 11.91
N VAL A 115 8.04 -6.73 12.10
CA VAL A 115 7.27 -7.21 13.26
C VAL A 115 8.02 -8.29 14.00
N LYS A 116 8.17 -8.09 15.32
CA LYS A 116 8.76 -9.05 16.24
C LYS A 116 7.91 -9.12 17.50
N PHE A 117 7.52 -10.33 17.91
CA PHE A 117 6.71 -10.54 19.10
C PHE A 117 7.15 -11.76 19.90
N VAL A 118 6.83 -11.76 21.19
CA VAL A 118 7.11 -12.85 22.11
C VAL A 118 5.94 -13.82 22.11
N TRP A 119 6.25 -15.11 22.06
CA TRP A 119 5.29 -16.19 22.24
C TRP A 119 5.66 -17.02 23.47
N GLU A 120 4.65 -17.60 24.10
CA GLU A 120 4.80 -18.47 25.27
C GLU A 120 4.01 -19.76 25.05
N SER A 121 4.60 -20.88 25.49
CA SER A 121 3.91 -22.15 25.61
C SER A 121 4.29 -22.88 26.90
N GLY A 122 3.38 -22.87 27.87
CA GLY A 122 3.66 -23.34 29.22
C GLY A 122 4.80 -22.54 29.85
N ASP A 123 5.90 -23.22 30.19
CA ASP A 123 7.11 -22.62 30.75
C ASP A 123 8.14 -22.19 29.69
N VAL A 124 7.86 -22.43 28.41
CA VAL A 124 8.76 -22.10 27.29
C VAL A 124 8.37 -20.76 26.69
N SER A 125 9.35 -19.91 26.41
CA SER A 125 9.16 -18.63 25.72
C SER A 125 10.13 -18.48 24.56
N GLY A 126 9.74 -17.65 23.59
CA GLY A 126 10.55 -17.38 22.42
C GLY A 126 10.03 -16.19 21.63
N HIS A 127 10.60 -16.01 20.43
CA HIS A 127 10.25 -14.88 19.57
C HIS A 127 9.81 -15.36 18.19
N VAL A 128 8.86 -14.65 17.61
CA VAL A 128 8.51 -14.75 16.19
C VAL A 128 8.85 -13.43 15.53
N GLU A 129 9.57 -13.50 14.41
CA GLU A 129 10.00 -12.35 13.62
C GLU A 129 9.55 -12.55 12.16
N LEU A 130 8.92 -11.51 11.61
CA LEU A 130 8.50 -11.48 10.21
C LEU A 130 9.54 -10.70 9.40
N HIS A 131 10.23 -11.38 8.51
CA HIS A 131 11.20 -10.80 7.58
C HIS A 131 10.53 -10.52 6.24
N ASP A 132 10.87 -9.38 5.62
CA ASP A 132 10.37 -8.95 4.31
C ASP A 132 8.83 -8.93 4.22
N PHE A 133 8.19 -8.46 5.30
CA PHE A 133 6.74 -8.30 5.33
C PHE A 133 6.32 -6.97 4.70
N ASP A 134 6.25 -6.98 3.37
CA ASP A 134 5.88 -5.82 2.55
C ASP A 134 4.90 -6.17 1.41
N ASP A 135 4.39 -5.16 0.71
CA ASP A 135 3.41 -5.34 -0.37
C ASP A 135 4.00 -5.86 -1.68
N THR A 136 5.32 -5.80 -1.86
CA THR A 136 6.04 -6.24 -3.06
C THR A 136 6.45 -7.71 -2.99
N SER A 137 6.78 -8.20 -1.79
CA SER A 137 7.11 -9.59 -1.49
C SER A 137 5.88 -10.52 -1.51
N GLY A 138 4.67 -9.95 -1.54
CA GLY A 138 3.44 -10.70 -1.68
C GLY A 138 3.14 -11.55 -0.45
N ASP A 139 3.17 -12.87 -0.61
CA ASP A 139 2.94 -13.86 0.46
C ASP A 139 4.22 -14.66 0.80
N ASP A 140 5.36 -14.31 0.19
CA ASP A 140 6.64 -15.03 0.29
C ASP A 140 7.54 -14.55 1.44
N TYR A 141 6.97 -13.85 2.43
CA TYR A 141 7.70 -13.38 3.62
C TYR A 141 8.16 -14.54 4.52
N GLU A 142 9.29 -14.33 5.18
CA GLU A 142 9.91 -15.34 6.05
C GLU A 142 9.42 -15.20 7.50
N VAL A 143 9.03 -16.33 8.11
CA VAL A 143 8.62 -16.39 9.52
C VAL A 143 9.71 -17.10 10.32
N LEU A 144 10.48 -16.33 11.09
CA LEU A 144 11.55 -16.84 11.92
C LEU A 144 11.06 -17.07 13.34
N VAL A 145 11.00 -18.33 13.77
CA VAL A 145 10.66 -18.71 15.14
C VAL A 145 11.93 -19.07 15.91
N THR A 146 12.19 -18.35 16.99
CA THR A 146 13.25 -18.63 17.96
C THR A 146 12.65 -19.01 19.31
N VAL A 147 13.44 -19.69 20.12
CA VAL A 147 13.13 -20.08 21.49
C VAL A 147 14.32 -19.71 22.36
N ASP A 148 14.06 -19.28 23.59
CA ASP A 148 15.11 -18.74 24.46
C ASP A 148 15.93 -19.84 25.16
N GLY A 149 15.40 -21.08 25.21
CA GLY A 149 16.05 -22.26 25.75
C GLY A 149 16.53 -23.27 24.69
N SER A 150 17.24 -24.32 25.12
CA SER A 150 17.78 -25.37 24.24
C SER A 150 17.40 -26.80 24.68
N SER A 151 16.42 -26.94 25.55
CA SER A 151 15.93 -28.23 26.03
C SER A 151 15.07 -28.95 24.99
N GLN A 152 14.80 -30.24 25.20
CA GLN A 152 13.97 -31.02 24.28
C GLN A 152 12.52 -30.52 24.24
N SER A 153 12.00 -29.99 25.36
CA SER A 153 10.71 -29.30 25.42
C SER A 153 10.71 -28.00 24.61
N ASP A 154 11.82 -27.25 24.61
CA ASP A 154 11.95 -26.00 23.85
C ASP A 154 11.89 -26.26 22.34
N LEU A 155 12.58 -27.30 21.87
CA LEU A 155 12.55 -27.70 20.47
C LEU A 155 11.17 -28.21 20.04
N ALA A 156 10.47 -28.93 20.93
CA ALA A 156 9.11 -29.39 20.67
C ALA A 156 8.12 -28.20 20.58
N ALA A 157 8.22 -27.24 21.50
CA ALA A 157 7.41 -26.03 21.50
C ALA A 157 7.68 -25.17 20.25
N LYS A 158 8.95 -24.97 19.90
CA LYS A 158 9.33 -24.28 18.65
C LYS A 158 8.71 -24.95 17.42
N LYS A 159 8.75 -26.28 17.35
CA LYS A 159 8.13 -27.02 16.25
C LYS A 159 6.62 -26.84 16.23
N ALA A 160 5.96 -26.90 17.39
CA ALA A 160 4.52 -26.68 17.48
C ALA A 160 4.12 -25.27 17.00
N VAL A 161 4.89 -24.23 17.33
CA VAL A 161 4.67 -22.86 16.84
C VAL A 161 4.88 -22.76 15.32
N LEU A 162 5.91 -23.41 14.78
CA LEU A 162 6.13 -23.50 13.33
C LEU A 162 4.98 -24.20 12.62
N ASP A 163 4.40 -25.25 13.22
CA ASP A 163 3.24 -25.94 12.65
C ASP A 163 1.99 -25.01 12.58
N LYS A 164 1.95 -23.93 13.36
CA LYS A 164 0.89 -22.89 13.33
C LYS A 164 1.21 -21.70 12.41
N GLU A 165 2.36 -21.70 11.74
CA GLU A 165 2.73 -20.68 10.74
C GLU A 165 1.63 -20.44 9.68
N PRO A 166 0.93 -21.46 9.14
CA PRO A 166 -0.16 -21.24 8.18
C PRO A 166 -1.34 -20.44 8.76
N GLU A 167 -1.59 -20.56 10.06
CA GLU A 167 -2.67 -19.82 10.75
C GLU A 167 -2.26 -18.36 10.98
N LEU A 168 -0.99 -18.12 11.31
CA LEU A 168 -0.42 -16.77 11.32
C LEU A 168 -0.51 -16.12 9.94
N ARG A 169 -0.17 -16.83 8.86
CA ARG A 169 -0.30 -16.29 7.50
C ARG A 169 -1.74 -15.90 7.16
N LYS A 170 -2.72 -16.71 7.54
CA LYS A 170 -4.16 -16.37 7.38
C LYS A 170 -4.55 -15.13 8.16
N LEU A 171 -4.05 -14.97 9.39
CA LEU A 171 -4.28 -13.79 10.22
C LEU A 171 -3.72 -12.53 9.56
N LEU A 172 -2.51 -12.60 9.00
CA LEU A 172 -1.86 -11.50 8.28
C LEU A 172 -2.60 -11.14 6.98
N ALA A 173 -3.08 -12.15 6.24
CA ALA A 173 -3.92 -11.94 5.07
C ALA A 173 -5.23 -11.21 5.42
N LEU A 174 -5.89 -11.60 6.51
CA LEU A 174 -7.09 -10.89 7.01
C LEU A 174 -6.78 -9.46 7.45
N TRP A 175 -5.61 -9.22 8.04
CA TRP A 175 -5.16 -7.86 8.37
C TRP A 175 -4.97 -7.02 7.11
N LYS A 176 -4.35 -7.57 6.06
CA LYS A 176 -4.18 -6.91 4.75
C LYS A 176 -5.51 -6.56 4.10
N GLU A 177 -6.49 -7.45 4.16
CA GLU A 177 -7.85 -7.16 3.66
C GLU A 177 -8.50 -6.00 4.44
N LYS A 178 -8.35 -5.97 5.76
CA LYS A 178 -8.86 -4.87 6.59
C LYS A 178 -8.15 -3.56 6.30
N LEU A 179 -6.84 -3.59 6.05
CA LEU A 179 -6.06 -2.42 5.64
C LEU A 179 -6.60 -1.85 4.33
N LEU A 180 -6.87 -2.72 3.33
CA LEU A 180 -7.46 -2.31 2.06
C LEU A 180 -8.85 -1.68 2.21
N GLN A 181 -9.57 -1.91 3.32
CA GLN A 181 -10.87 -1.29 3.57
C GLN A 181 -10.78 0.12 4.19
N GLN A 182 -9.62 0.52 4.75
CA GLN A 182 -9.41 1.86 5.34
C GLN A 182 -9.25 2.98 4.32
#